data_AF-A0A6J4JI28-F1
#
_entry.id   AF-A0A6J4JI28-F1
#
_cell.length_a   1.000
_cell.length_b   1.000
_cell.length_c   1.000
_cell.angle_alpha   90.00
_cell.angle_beta   90.00
_cell.angle_gamma   90.00
#
_symmetry.space_group_name_H-M   'P 1'
#
loop_
_entity.id
_entity.type
_entity.pdbx_description
1 polymer ?
#
loop_
_entity_poly.entity_id
_entity_poly.type
_entity_poly.pdbx_seq_one_letter_code
_entity_poly.pdbx_strand_id
1 'polypeptide(L)'
;EGEFTTSWQEHAFLQPEAGIAYLDEQGRIVIETAGQWLHEDRRQIAQMLKLPEEQVVVRYATIGGAFGGREDLSIQHLLALATWTLGRPTALTWSREESMIGHVKRHPIAVKCRWGATREGKITAVQAEVIADGGAYASTSVEVTKVAALFASGCYEVPNITVDGYAAYTNNIPCGAFRGFGAPQAQFAAEIMVTRLAHALGMDPVELRRRNIYREGSVEPTQQPLPPGVSALPVLERCVEEARARLGYVERSAVSGQPLSPNSQPPAPTSHLRRGVGIACGIKNIGYSFGFPEQSTATVEIFGGATMEHAHVRAGVADVGQGTHLILRQIAAETLGLPFEKIQMITDDSSETPNSGSASASRLT
;
A
#
# COMPACT_ATOMS: atom_id res chain seq x y z
N GLU A 1 -17.21 -1.32 -22.93
CA GLU A 1 -15.92 -2.01 -22.79
C GLU A 1 -14.81 -0.97 -22.64
N GLY A 2 -13.68 -1.33 -22.07
CA GLY A 2 -12.54 -0.46 -21.87
C GLY A 2 -11.24 -1.24 -21.75
N GLU A 3 -10.16 -0.64 -22.22
CA GLU A 3 -8.79 -1.12 -22.06
C GLU A 3 -7.97 0.03 -21.46
N PHE A 4 -7.23 -0.27 -20.40
CA PHE A 4 -6.48 0.71 -19.61
C PHE A 4 -5.10 0.17 -19.32
N THR A 5 -4.11 1.06 -19.28
CA THR A 5 -2.74 0.72 -18.92
C THR A 5 -2.19 1.74 -17.94
N THR A 6 -1.51 1.29 -16.88
CA THR A 6 -0.71 2.16 -16.00
C THR A 6 0.77 2.01 -16.32
N SER A 7 1.55 3.07 -16.14
CA SER A 7 3.00 3.03 -16.32
C SER A 7 3.71 2.56 -15.05
N TRP A 8 5.02 2.36 -15.20
CA TRP A 8 5.96 2.23 -14.09
C TRP A 8 5.88 3.43 -13.14
N GLN A 9 6.13 3.17 -11.85
CA GLN A 9 6.36 4.19 -10.84
C GLN A 9 7.54 3.80 -9.96
N GLU A 10 8.47 4.75 -9.80
CA GLU A 10 9.63 4.66 -8.92
C GLU A 10 9.27 5.20 -7.53
N HIS A 11 9.68 4.50 -6.47
CA HIS A 11 9.44 4.86 -5.08
C HIS A 11 10.12 6.18 -4.72
N ALA A 12 11.33 6.39 -5.24
CA ALA A 12 12.12 7.60 -5.07
C ALA A 12 12.24 8.06 -3.60
N PHE A 13 12.35 7.12 -2.65
CA PHE A 13 12.63 7.46 -1.26
C PHE A 13 13.92 8.28 -1.18
N LEU A 14 13.92 9.33 -0.33
CA LEU A 14 14.96 10.36 -0.37
C LEU A 14 16.35 9.81 -0.04
N GLN A 15 16.43 8.82 0.85
CA GLN A 15 17.67 8.11 1.18
C GLN A 15 17.85 6.91 0.26
N PRO A 16 18.80 6.90 -0.70
CA PRO A 16 19.17 5.69 -1.43
C PRO A 16 19.65 4.58 -0.48
N GLU A 17 19.78 3.38 -0.99
CA GLU A 17 20.37 2.25 -0.27
C GLU A 17 21.78 2.59 0.21
N ALA A 18 21.99 2.53 1.52
CA ALA A 18 23.27 2.69 2.16
C ALA A 18 23.34 1.86 3.43
N GLY A 19 24.49 1.27 3.73
CA GLY A 19 24.67 0.48 4.93
C GLY A 19 26.11 0.01 5.15
N ILE A 20 26.33 -0.58 6.31
CA ILE A 20 27.59 -1.19 6.71
C ILE A 20 27.33 -2.60 7.24
N ALA A 21 28.35 -3.45 7.20
CA ALA A 21 28.32 -4.74 7.87
C ALA A 21 29.67 -5.10 8.49
N TYR A 22 29.66 -5.76 9.63
CA TYR A 22 30.87 -6.14 10.38
C TYR A 22 30.63 -7.42 11.20
N LEU A 23 31.69 -8.06 11.66
CA LEU A 23 31.59 -9.12 12.66
C LEU A 23 31.67 -8.50 14.05
N ASP A 24 30.74 -8.85 14.94
CA ASP A 24 30.81 -8.40 16.34
C ASP A 24 31.80 -9.24 17.16
N GLU A 25 31.93 -8.93 18.45
CA GLU A 25 32.83 -9.62 19.38
C GLU A 25 32.48 -11.11 19.57
N GLN A 26 31.23 -11.50 19.27
CA GLN A 26 30.76 -12.89 19.32
C GLN A 26 30.91 -13.58 17.94
N GLY A 27 31.47 -12.90 16.94
CA GLY A 27 31.65 -13.39 15.58
C GLY A 27 30.37 -13.42 14.75
N ARG A 28 29.28 -12.80 15.21
CA ARG A 28 28.01 -12.69 14.47
C ARG A 28 28.15 -11.65 13.37
N ILE A 29 27.51 -11.89 12.22
CA ILE A 29 27.44 -10.90 11.15
C ILE A 29 26.37 -9.86 11.47
N VAL A 30 26.79 -8.62 11.68
CA VAL A 30 25.91 -7.47 11.92
C VAL A 30 25.77 -6.67 10.63
N ILE A 31 24.54 -6.30 10.26
CA ILE A 31 24.22 -5.46 9.13
C ILE A 31 23.42 -4.25 9.63
N GLU A 32 23.96 -3.04 9.43
CA GLU A 32 23.30 -1.77 9.74
C GLU A 32 22.87 -1.08 8.45
N THR A 33 21.56 -0.94 8.25
CA THR A 33 20.98 -0.47 6.99
C THR A 33 19.54 0.02 7.19
N ALA A 34 18.82 0.32 6.12
CA ALA A 34 17.39 0.63 6.14
C ALA A 34 16.58 -0.46 5.42
N GLY A 35 15.49 -0.92 6.03
CA GLY A 35 14.60 -1.96 5.49
C GLY A 35 13.16 -1.85 6.03
N GLN A 36 12.25 -2.76 5.64
CA GLN A 36 10.87 -2.75 6.14
C GLN A 36 10.52 -3.92 7.06
N TRP A 37 11.24 -5.05 6.98
CA TRP A 37 10.92 -6.24 7.76
C TRP A 37 12.14 -6.86 8.43
N LEU A 38 12.47 -6.32 9.61
CA LEU A 38 13.73 -6.57 10.32
C LEU A 38 14.09 -8.06 10.47
N HIS A 39 13.11 -8.87 10.90
CA HIS A 39 13.30 -10.31 11.14
C HIS A 39 13.31 -11.13 9.86
N GLU A 40 12.61 -10.67 8.81
CA GLU A 40 12.60 -11.36 7.52
C GLU A 40 13.90 -11.10 6.74
N ASP A 41 14.47 -9.89 6.83
CA ASP A 41 15.81 -9.59 6.33
C ASP A 41 16.85 -10.51 6.96
N ARG A 42 16.81 -10.64 8.30
CA ARG A 42 17.68 -11.54 9.08
C ARG A 42 17.55 -12.99 8.60
N ARG A 43 16.33 -13.50 8.50
CA ARG A 43 16.03 -14.87 8.06
C ARG A 43 16.58 -15.16 6.66
N GLN A 44 16.33 -14.26 5.70
CA GLN A 44 16.79 -14.41 4.32
C GLN A 44 18.32 -14.36 4.20
N ILE A 45 18.98 -13.47 4.94
CA ILE A 45 20.45 -13.37 4.95
C ILE A 45 21.08 -14.62 5.57
N ALA A 46 20.54 -15.10 6.71
CA ALA A 46 21.00 -16.34 7.35
C ALA A 46 20.88 -17.53 6.40
N GLN A 47 19.74 -17.66 5.71
CA GLN A 47 19.52 -18.69 4.71
C GLN A 47 20.52 -18.61 3.55
N MET A 48 20.79 -17.41 3.03
CA MET A 48 21.76 -17.20 1.94
C MET A 48 23.18 -17.60 2.36
N LEU A 49 23.61 -17.20 3.56
CA LEU A 49 24.94 -17.52 4.10
C LEU A 49 25.05 -18.94 4.65
N LYS A 50 23.93 -19.68 4.74
CA LYS A 50 23.83 -21.00 5.38
C LYS A 50 24.30 -20.96 6.84
N LEU A 51 23.93 -19.90 7.55
CA LEU A 51 24.21 -19.72 8.96
C LEU A 51 22.92 -19.92 9.79
N PRO A 52 23.05 -20.31 11.07
CA PRO A 52 21.95 -20.16 12.02
C PRO A 52 21.50 -18.70 12.11
N GLU A 53 20.19 -18.46 12.30
CA GLU A 53 19.64 -17.10 12.34
C GLU A 53 20.23 -16.26 13.48
N GLU A 54 20.58 -16.86 14.61
CA GLU A 54 21.30 -16.24 15.74
C GLU A 54 22.69 -15.73 15.40
N GLN A 55 23.29 -16.20 14.30
CA GLN A 55 24.57 -15.69 13.81
C GLN A 55 24.43 -14.42 12.99
N VAL A 56 23.22 -14.01 12.64
CA VAL A 56 22.92 -12.82 11.84
C VAL A 56 22.15 -11.81 12.67
N VAL A 57 22.62 -10.58 12.70
CA VAL A 57 21.95 -9.44 13.35
C VAL A 57 21.72 -8.36 12.31
N VAL A 58 20.46 -8.05 12.03
CA VAL A 58 20.08 -6.85 11.28
C VAL A 58 19.74 -5.75 12.27
N ARG A 59 20.24 -4.55 11.99
CA ARG A 59 19.98 -3.30 12.71
C ARG A 59 19.46 -2.24 11.76
N TYR A 60 18.29 -1.69 12.04
CA TYR A 60 17.77 -0.58 11.23
C TYR A 60 18.22 0.77 11.76
N ALA A 61 19.07 1.44 10.97
CA ALA A 61 19.36 2.86 11.17
C ALA A 61 18.13 3.71 10.80
N THR A 62 18.20 5.03 10.97
CA THR A 62 17.13 5.94 10.54
C THR A 62 16.82 5.74 9.05
N ILE A 63 15.53 5.54 8.73
CA ILE A 63 15.06 5.18 7.38
C ILE A 63 14.46 6.41 6.70
N GLY A 64 15.09 6.87 5.62
CA GLY A 64 14.67 8.01 4.82
C GLY A 64 13.64 7.67 3.74
N GLY A 65 12.63 6.88 4.10
CA GLY A 65 11.53 6.44 3.23
C GLY A 65 11.70 5.02 2.66
N ALA A 66 10.58 4.38 2.34
CA ALA A 66 10.54 3.03 1.78
C ALA A 66 9.40 2.83 0.76
N PHE A 67 8.16 3.15 1.16
CA PHE A 67 6.96 3.07 0.30
C PHE A 67 6.69 1.68 -0.31
N GLY A 68 7.21 0.60 0.26
CA GLY A 68 7.15 -0.78 -0.26
C GLY A 68 8.45 -1.23 -0.95
N GLY A 69 9.31 -0.30 -1.37
CA GLY A 69 10.52 -0.61 -2.13
C GLY A 69 11.66 -1.21 -1.31
N ARG A 70 11.50 -1.28 0.02
CA ARG A 70 12.45 -1.91 0.95
C ARG A 70 11.85 -3.14 1.65
N GLU A 71 10.80 -3.74 1.08
CA GLU A 71 10.29 -5.05 1.50
C GLU A 71 11.17 -6.19 0.99
N ASP A 72 11.70 -6.04 -0.23
CA ASP A 72 12.71 -6.94 -0.78
C ASP A 72 14.11 -6.54 -0.31
N LEU A 73 15.02 -7.52 -0.24
CA LEU A 73 16.42 -7.25 0.00
C LEU A 73 17.05 -6.52 -1.20
N SER A 74 17.82 -5.47 -0.92
CA SER A 74 18.59 -4.71 -1.90
C SER A 74 20.09 -4.84 -1.65
N ILE A 75 20.64 -4.14 -0.66
CA ILE A 75 22.08 -4.16 -0.35
C ILE A 75 22.45 -5.03 0.85
N GLN A 76 21.47 -5.42 1.68
CA GLN A 76 21.71 -6.06 2.97
C GLN A 76 22.45 -7.39 2.81
N HIS A 77 22.02 -8.20 1.85
CA HIS A 77 22.64 -9.49 1.55
C HIS A 77 24.03 -9.33 0.90
N LEU A 78 24.24 -8.31 0.08
CA LEU A 78 25.55 -8.03 -0.52
C LEU A 78 26.58 -7.64 0.53
N LEU A 79 26.18 -6.76 1.47
CA LEU A 79 26.98 -6.37 2.63
C LEU A 79 27.34 -7.60 3.49
N ALA A 80 26.35 -8.43 3.82
CA ALA A 80 26.55 -9.63 4.62
C ALA A 80 27.50 -10.61 3.95
N LEU A 81 27.32 -10.89 2.65
CA LEU A 81 28.17 -11.79 1.88
C LEU A 81 29.61 -11.28 1.79
N ALA A 82 29.79 -9.99 1.50
CA ALA A 82 31.11 -9.39 1.39
C ALA A 82 31.86 -9.43 2.73
N THR A 83 31.22 -9.01 3.82
CA THR A 83 31.83 -9.04 5.16
C THR A 83 32.16 -10.46 5.61
N TRP A 84 31.23 -11.42 5.41
CA TRP A 84 31.45 -12.82 5.80
C TRP A 84 32.60 -13.46 5.02
N THR A 85 32.68 -13.20 3.71
CA THR A 85 33.72 -13.76 2.85
C THR A 85 35.10 -13.14 3.12
N LEU A 86 35.15 -11.83 3.37
CA LEU A 86 36.40 -11.10 3.53
C LEU A 86 36.92 -11.09 4.97
N GLY A 87 36.07 -11.37 5.95
CA GLY A 87 36.39 -11.25 7.38
C GLY A 87 36.70 -9.82 7.82
N ARG A 88 36.18 -8.81 7.12
CA ARG A 88 36.46 -7.39 7.35
C ARG A 88 35.18 -6.56 7.27
N PRO A 89 35.06 -5.46 8.03
CA PRO A 89 33.94 -4.54 7.86
C PRO A 89 33.81 -4.03 6.43
N THR A 90 32.59 -3.95 5.92
CA THR A 90 32.25 -3.44 4.59
C THR A 90 31.23 -2.32 4.68
N ALA A 91 31.23 -1.44 3.68
CA ALA A 91 30.26 -0.38 3.50
C ALA A 91 29.83 -0.35 2.03
N LEU A 92 28.55 -0.09 1.77
CA LEU A 92 27.98 -0.02 0.42
C LEU A 92 26.94 1.09 0.40
N THR A 93 27.04 1.94 -0.61
CA THR A 93 26.06 2.99 -0.91
C THR A 93 25.78 2.97 -2.39
N TRP A 94 24.52 2.86 -2.76
CA TRP A 94 24.09 3.05 -4.14
C TRP A 94 23.92 4.54 -4.44
N SER A 95 24.37 4.94 -5.63
CA SER A 95 23.93 6.18 -6.26
C SER A 95 22.41 6.15 -6.51
N ARG A 96 21.82 7.31 -6.82
CA ARG A 96 20.39 7.36 -7.19
C ARG A 96 20.10 6.50 -8.42
N GLU A 97 21.00 6.47 -9.40
CA GLU A 97 20.85 5.67 -10.61
C GLU A 97 20.86 4.17 -10.29
N GLU A 98 21.83 3.71 -9.50
CA GLU A 98 21.89 2.31 -9.05
C GLU A 98 20.67 1.92 -8.22
N SER A 99 20.18 2.80 -7.34
CA SER A 99 18.91 2.63 -6.62
C SER A 99 17.76 2.41 -7.60
N MET A 100 17.54 3.35 -8.53
CA MET A 100 16.49 3.24 -9.55
C MET A 100 16.59 1.96 -10.41
N ILE A 101 17.76 1.37 -10.58
CA ILE A 101 17.93 0.10 -11.32
C ILE A 101 17.75 -1.11 -10.39
N GLY A 102 18.25 -1.03 -9.16
CA GLY A 102 18.51 -2.17 -8.28
C GLY A 102 17.32 -2.63 -7.43
N HIS A 103 16.44 -1.74 -6.99
CA HIS A 103 15.23 -2.12 -6.24
C HIS A 103 14.01 -2.27 -7.14
N VAL A 104 12.98 -2.91 -6.61
CA VAL A 104 11.73 -3.18 -7.35
C VAL A 104 10.96 -1.93 -7.75
N LYS A 105 9.99 -2.04 -8.67
CA LYS A 105 9.09 -0.93 -9.04
C LYS A 105 7.63 -1.28 -8.82
N ARG A 106 6.75 -0.26 -8.90
CA ARG A 106 5.31 -0.54 -9.05
C ARG A 106 5.07 -1.23 -10.39
N HIS A 107 4.27 -2.29 -10.38
CA HIS A 107 3.77 -2.97 -11.57
C HIS A 107 3.03 -2.02 -12.52
N PRO A 108 3.47 -1.92 -13.79
CA PRO A 108 2.57 -1.61 -14.90
C PRO A 108 1.47 -2.67 -14.96
N ILE A 109 0.23 -2.23 -15.06
CA ILE A 109 -0.92 -3.13 -15.14
C ILE A 109 -1.76 -2.75 -16.36
N ALA A 110 -2.09 -3.75 -17.17
CA ALA A 110 -3.11 -3.66 -18.20
C ALA A 110 -4.43 -4.21 -17.64
N VAL A 111 -5.52 -3.47 -17.82
CA VAL A 111 -6.87 -3.87 -17.44
C VAL A 111 -7.76 -3.82 -18.66
N LYS A 112 -8.28 -4.97 -19.08
CA LYS A 112 -9.35 -5.07 -20.08
C LYS A 112 -10.64 -5.41 -19.38
N CYS A 113 -11.69 -4.62 -19.57
CA CYS A 113 -12.93 -4.84 -18.83
C CYS A 113 -14.21 -4.48 -19.58
N ARG A 114 -15.30 -5.13 -19.16
CA ARG A 114 -16.66 -4.88 -19.60
C ARG A 114 -17.55 -4.70 -18.37
N TRP A 115 -18.33 -3.63 -18.38
CA TRP A 115 -19.26 -3.29 -17.31
C TRP A 115 -20.68 -3.20 -17.88
N GLY A 116 -21.65 -3.68 -17.13
CA GLY A 116 -23.08 -3.61 -17.44
C GLY A 116 -23.83 -2.83 -16.36
N ALA A 117 -24.81 -2.03 -16.79
CA ALA A 117 -25.73 -1.33 -15.90
C ALA A 117 -27.13 -1.24 -16.50
N THR A 118 -28.16 -1.11 -15.67
CA THR A 118 -29.53 -0.86 -16.10
C THR A 118 -29.72 0.61 -16.52
N ARG A 119 -30.88 0.94 -17.14
CA ARG A 119 -31.22 2.33 -17.49
C ARG A 119 -31.36 3.22 -16.26
N GLU A 120 -31.73 2.63 -15.13
CA GLU A 120 -31.83 3.26 -13.81
C GLU A 120 -30.46 3.39 -13.14
N GLY A 121 -29.35 3.03 -13.80
CA GLY A 121 -28.01 3.20 -13.26
C GLY A 121 -27.64 2.25 -12.12
N LYS A 122 -28.29 1.08 -12.01
CA LYS A 122 -27.77 -0.02 -11.17
C LYS A 122 -26.73 -0.79 -11.98
N ILE A 123 -25.50 -0.92 -11.46
CA ILE A 123 -24.45 -1.74 -12.05
C ILE A 123 -24.79 -3.21 -11.78
N THR A 124 -24.81 -4.01 -12.84
CA THR A 124 -25.28 -5.40 -12.79
C THR A 124 -24.18 -6.41 -13.04
N ALA A 125 -23.14 -6.07 -13.80
CA ALA A 125 -22.08 -7.00 -14.12
C ALA A 125 -20.72 -6.32 -14.35
N VAL A 126 -19.65 -7.00 -13.93
CA VAL A 126 -18.26 -6.65 -14.25
C VAL A 126 -17.52 -7.91 -14.69
N GLN A 127 -16.90 -7.84 -15.86
CA GLN A 127 -15.90 -8.79 -16.33
C GLN A 127 -14.58 -8.05 -16.53
N ALA A 128 -13.48 -8.57 -15.99
CA ALA A 128 -12.17 -7.96 -16.18
C ALA A 128 -11.05 -8.99 -16.33
N GLU A 129 -10.03 -8.63 -17.09
CA GLU A 129 -8.74 -9.29 -17.16
C GLU A 129 -7.68 -8.28 -16.72
N VAL A 130 -6.83 -8.68 -15.77
CA VAL A 130 -5.77 -7.86 -15.18
C VAL A 130 -4.44 -8.54 -15.45
N ILE A 131 -3.55 -7.89 -16.20
CA ILE A 131 -2.20 -8.39 -16.48
C ILE A 131 -1.19 -7.43 -15.86
N ALA A 132 -0.44 -7.91 -14.87
CA ALA A 132 0.64 -7.17 -14.23
C ALA A 132 1.98 -7.62 -14.80
N ASP A 133 2.81 -6.67 -15.24
CA ASP A 133 4.21 -6.92 -15.56
C ASP A 133 4.99 -7.07 -14.24
N GLY A 134 5.44 -8.29 -13.94
CA GLY A 134 6.19 -8.62 -12.73
C GLY A 134 7.71 -8.42 -12.87
N GLY A 135 8.21 -8.16 -14.08
CA GLY A 135 9.64 -8.17 -14.37
C GLY A 135 10.26 -9.57 -14.33
N ALA A 136 11.57 -9.62 -14.13
CA ALA A 136 12.35 -10.87 -14.24
C ALA A 136 12.15 -11.87 -13.08
N TYR A 137 11.65 -11.43 -11.92
CA TYR A 137 11.48 -12.26 -10.73
C TYR A 137 10.14 -11.96 -10.05
N ALA A 138 9.61 -12.96 -9.34
CA ALA A 138 8.25 -12.88 -8.81
C ALA A 138 8.06 -11.75 -7.77
N SER A 139 8.98 -11.61 -6.80
CA SER A 139 8.78 -10.76 -5.60
C SER A 139 7.33 -10.95 -5.08
N THR A 140 6.60 -9.86 -4.89
CA THR A 140 5.20 -9.79 -4.42
C THR A 140 4.20 -9.70 -5.58
N SER A 141 4.62 -9.97 -6.83
CA SER A 141 3.76 -9.82 -8.02
C SER A 141 2.47 -10.62 -7.97
N VAL A 142 2.51 -11.83 -7.41
CA VAL A 142 1.30 -12.66 -7.23
C VAL A 142 0.32 -11.96 -6.31
N GLU A 143 0.77 -11.45 -5.17
CA GLU A 143 -0.09 -10.79 -4.19
C GLU A 143 -0.61 -9.44 -4.70
N VAL A 144 0.23 -8.65 -5.38
CA VAL A 144 -0.20 -7.40 -6.03
C VAL A 144 -1.28 -7.66 -7.08
N THR A 145 -1.14 -8.72 -7.88
CA THR A 145 -2.12 -9.09 -8.90
C THR A 145 -3.44 -9.55 -8.28
N LYS A 146 -3.39 -10.34 -7.21
CA LYS A 146 -4.59 -10.74 -6.47
C LYS A 146 -5.34 -9.52 -5.91
N VAL A 147 -4.62 -8.55 -5.35
CA VAL A 147 -5.23 -7.32 -4.84
C VAL A 147 -5.81 -6.46 -5.98
N ALA A 148 -5.09 -6.33 -7.10
CA ALA A 148 -5.64 -5.65 -8.28
C ALA A 148 -6.93 -6.32 -8.78
N ALA A 149 -6.98 -7.65 -8.81
CA ALA A 149 -8.19 -8.40 -9.18
C ALA A 149 -9.35 -8.16 -8.19
N LEU A 150 -9.07 -8.16 -6.89
CA LEU A 150 -10.06 -7.87 -5.84
C LEU A 150 -10.72 -6.49 -6.02
N PHE A 151 -9.93 -5.48 -6.40
CA PHE A 151 -10.40 -4.10 -6.57
C PHE A 151 -10.86 -3.76 -7.99
N ALA A 152 -10.96 -4.75 -8.91
CA ALA A 152 -11.33 -4.51 -10.30
C ALA A 152 -12.76 -3.97 -10.48
N SER A 153 -13.67 -4.20 -9.52
CA SER A 153 -15.01 -3.60 -9.47
C SER A 153 -15.09 -2.30 -8.66
N GLY A 154 -13.97 -1.77 -8.16
CA GLY A 154 -13.94 -0.55 -7.35
C GLY A 154 -14.63 -0.70 -6.00
N CYS A 155 -15.26 0.37 -5.51
CA CYS A 155 -16.00 0.40 -4.25
C CYS A 155 -17.52 0.22 -4.45
N TYR A 156 -17.92 -0.61 -5.42
CA TYR A 156 -19.31 -0.72 -5.87
C TYR A 156 -19.83 -2.14 -5.70
N GLU A 157 -21.08 -2.24 -5.25
CA GLU A 157 -21.80 -3.50 -5.15
C GLU A 157 -22.24 -3.98 -6.54
N VAL A 158 -21.65 -5.09 -6.98
CA VAL A 158 -21.90 -5.69 -8.30
C VAL A 158 -22.33 -7.14 -8.12
N PRO A 159 -23.55 -7.54 -8.56
CA PRO A 159 -24.07 -8.88 -8.29
C PRO A 159 -23.44 -9.97 -9.17
N ASN A 160 -22.90 -9.64 -10.35
CA ASN A 160 -22.28 -10.61 -11.25
C ASN A 160 -20.84 -10.17 -11.57
N ILE A 161 -19.85 -10.89 -11.05
CA ILE A 161 -18.44 -10.52 -11.25
C ILE A 161 -17.59 -11.71 -11.67
N THR A 162 -16.69 -11.49 -12.61
CA THR A 162 -15.62 -12.41 -12.98
C THR A 162 -14.36 -11.61 -13.28
N VAL A 163 -13.24 -12.00 -12.68
CA VAL A 163 -11.96 -11.32 -12.84
C VAL A 163 -10.86 -12.35 -12.96
N ASP A 164 -10.11 -12.31 -14.05
CA ASP A 164 -8.90 -13.09 -14.25
C ASP A 164 -7.68 -12.19 -14.02
N GLY A 165 -6.68 -12.70 -13.29
CA GLY A 165 -5.48 -11.96 -12.93
C GLY A 165 -4.21 -12.74 -13.27
N TYR A 166 -3.28 -12.11 -13.99
CA TYR A 166 -2.02 -12.70 -14.43
C TYR A 166 -0.83 -11.84 -14.01
N ALA A 167 0.13 -12.44 -13.30
CA ALA A 167 1.45 -11.87 -13.10
C ALA A 167 2.39 -12.43 -14.18
N ALA A 168 2.84 -11.58 -15.10
CA ALA A 168 3.68 -12.00 -16.22
C ALA A 168 5.17 -11.81 -15.90
N TYR A 169 5.98 -12.82 -16.20
CA TYR A 169 7.43 -12.67 -16.25
C TYR A 169 7.84 -11.93 -17.53
N THR A 170 8.72 -10.96 -17.39
CA THR A 170 9.29 -10.21 -18.52
C THR A 170 10.79 -10.01 -18.32
N ASN A 171 11.47 -9.42 -19.31
CA ASN A 171 12.88 -9.03 -19.17
C ASN A 171 13.04 -7.61 -18.57
N ASN A 172 11.97 -7.03 -18.01
CA ASN A 172 12.02 -5.74 -17.34
C ASN A 172 12.55 -5.86 -15.89
N ILE A 173 12.86 -4.71 -15.28
CA ILE A 173 13.24 -4.62 -13.86
C ILE A 173 12.14 -5.29 -13.01
N PRO A 174 12.50 -6.11 -12.00
CA PRO A 174 11.51 -6.72 -11.11
C PRO A 174 10.54 -5.70 -10.51
N CYS A 175 9.27 -6.08 -10.44
CA CYS A 175 8.25 -5.32 -9.73
C CYS A 175 7.95 -5.92 -8.36
N GLY A 176 7.48 -5.08 -7.45
CA GLY A 176 7.20 -5.49 -6.08
C GLY A 176 6.26 -4.51 -5.39
N ALA A 177 6.34 -4.46 -4.07
CA ALA A 177 5.43 -3.66 -3.28
C ALA A 177 5.62 -2.17 -3.56
N PHE A 178 4.52 -1.47 -3.78
CA PHE A 178 4.45 -0.01 -3.73
C PHE A 178 3.17 0.37 -3.00
N ARG A 179 3.20 1.41 -2.15
CA ARG A 179 2.03 2.02 -1.49
C ARG A 179 0.75 1.95 -2.33
N GLY A 180 -0.24 1.20 -1.84
CA GLY A 180 -1.51 0.88 -2.50
C GLY A 180 -1.61 -0.56 -3.01
N PHE A 181 -0.48 -1.19 -3.37
CA PHE A 181 -0.35 -2.63 -3.58
C PHE A 181 -1.35 -3.21 -4.62
N GLY A 182 -1.36 -2.65 -5.83
CA GLY A 182 -2.24 -3.09 -6.94
C GLY A 182 -3.62 -2.43 -6.97
N ALA A 183 -4.16 -2.03 -5.80
CA ALA A 183 -5.45 -1.37 -5.72
C ALA A 183 -5.55 -0.07 -6.55
N PRO A 184 -4.56 0.85 -6.54
CA PRO A 184 -4.65 2.08 -7.33
C PRO A 184 -4.81 1.84 -8.83
N GLN A 185 -4.12 0.83 -9.38
CA GLN A 185 -4.19 0.50 -10.80
C GLN A 185 -5.58 -0.02 -11.20
N ALA A 186 -6.16 -0.91 -10.40
CA ALA A 186 -7.48 -1.47 -10.65
C ALA A 186 -8.59 -0.44 -10.46
N GLN A 187 -8.52 0.35 -9.38
CA GLN A 187 -9.52 1.38 -9.08
C GLN A 187 -9.51 2.52 -10.09
N PHE A 188 -8.34 2.86 -10.65
CA PHE A 188 -8.25 3.79 -11.79
C PHE A 188 -9.13 3.34 -12.96
N ALA A 189 -9.02 2.06 -13.37
CA ALA A 189 -9.84 1.51 -14.45
C ALA A 189 -11.33 1.49 -14.07
N ALA A 190 -11.66 1.07 -12.84
CA ALA A 190 -13.03 1.01 -12.35
C ALA A 190 -13.71 2.41 -12.34
N GLU A 191 -13.02 3.43 -11.82
CA GLU A 191 -13.56 4.80 -11.73
C GLU A 191 -13.79 5.45 -13.10
N ILE A 192 -12.93 5.15 -14.07
CA ILE A 192 -13.16 5.59 -15.45
C ILE A 192 -14.39 4.88 -16.03
N MET A 193 -14.55 3.57 -15.78
CA MET A 193 -15.71 2.82 -16.27
C MET A 193 -17.02 3.31 -15.68
N VAL A 194 -17.06 3.61 -14.37
CA VAL A 194 -18.22 4.21 -13.72
C VAL A 194 -18.56 5.57 -14.35
N THR A 195 -17.57 6.41 -14.60
CA THR A 195 -17.79 7.70 -15.27
C THR A 195 -18.31 7.52 -16.71
N ARG A 196 -17.76 6.55 -17.46
CA ARG A 196 -18.22 6.21 -18.82
C ARG A 196 -19.65 5.67 -18.82
N LEU A 197 -20.02 4.81 -17.87
CA LEU A 197 -21.38 4.31 -17.72
C LEU A 197 -22.36 5.46 -17.43
N ALA A 198 -22.00 6.38 -16.53
CA ALA A 198 -22.85 7.51 -16.19
C ALA A 198 -23.12 8.37 -17.44
N HIS A 199 -22.07 8.68 -18.21
CA HIS A 199 -22.22 9.40 -19.48
C HIS A 199 -23.07 8.66 -20.50
N ALA A 200 -22.88 7.35 -20.66
CA ALA A 200 -23.67 6.53 -21.58
C ALA A 200 -25.16 6.49 -21.20
N LEU A 201 -25.47 6.61 -19.90
CA LEU A 201 -26.83 6.67 -19.35
C LEU A 201 -27.41 8.08 -19.30
N GLY A 202 -26.63 9.12 -19.65
CA GLY A 202 -27.04 10.52 -19.46
C GLY A 202 -27.25 10.89 -17.98
N MET A 203 -26.52 10.23 -17.07
CA MET A 203 -26.58 10.40 -15.62
C MET A 203 -25.34 11.16 -15.12
N ASP A 204 -25.48 11.90 -14.01
CA ASP A 204 -24.33 12.46 -13.32
C ASP A 204 -23.41 11.34 -12.78
N PRO A 205 -22.08 11.44 -12.97
CA PRO A 205 -21.15 10.45 -12.45
C PRO A 205 -21.20 10.27 -10.93
N VAL A 206 -21.48 11.31 -10.14
CA VAL A 206 -21.64 11.19 -8.67
C VAL A 206 -22.94 10.46 -8.35
N GLU A 207 -24.02 10.74 -9.09
CA GLU A 207 -25.29 10.02 -8.90
C GLU A 207 -25.15 8.51 -9.19
N LEU A 208 -24.44 8.14 -10.26
CA LEU A 208 -24.18 6.72 -10.53
C LEU A 208 -23.36 6.08 -9.39
N ARG A 209 -22.38 6.80 -8.82
CA ARG A 209 -21.63 6.33 -7.66
C ARG A 209 -22.54 6.13 -6.46
N ARG A 210 -23.37 7.11 -6.11
CA ARG A 210 -24.31 7.01 -4.99
C ARG A 210 -25.19 5.78 -5.07
N ARG A 211 -25.71 5.46 -6.26
CA ARG A 211 -26.59 4.29 -6.46
C ARG A 211 -25.90 2.95 -6.18
N ASN A 212 -24.59 2.86 -6.42
CA ASN A 212 -23.87 1.59 -6.44
C ASN A 212 -22.81 1.44 -5.36
N ILE A 213 -22.42 2.53 -4.70
CA ILE A 213 -21.34 2.52 -3.70
C ILE A 213 -21.70 1.59 -2.54
N TYR A 214 -20.68 0.92 -2.01
CA TYR A 214 -20.83 0.04 -0.87
C TYR A 214 -21.49 0.70 0.33
N ARG A 215 -22.30 -0.10 1.03
CA ARG A 215 -22.98 0.22 2.28
C ARG A 215 -22.74 -0.91 3.28
N GLU A 216 -23.13 -0.69 4.53
CA GLU A 216 -23.21 -1.75 5.51
C GLU A 216 -24.07 -2.91 4.97
N GLY A 217 -23.57 -4.14 5.09
CA GLY A 217 -24.23 -5.33 4.57
C GLY A 217 -24.14 -5.53 3.05
N SER A 218 -23.58 -4.58 2.28
CA SER A 218 -23.26 -4.84 0.87
C SER A 218 -22.30 -6.02 0.75
N VAL A 219 -22.48 -6.83 -0.29
CA VAL A 219 -21.68 -8.05 -0.51
C VAL A 219 -20.51 -7.73 -1.43
N GLU A 220 -19.28 -7.99 -0.96
CA GLU A 220 -18.05 -7.85 -1.74
C GLU A 220 -17.88 -8.98 -2.76
N PRO A 221 -16.98 -8.85 -3.76
CA PRO A 221 -16.68 -9.91 -4.73
C PRO A 221 -16.31 -11.26 -4.10
N THR A 222 -15.74 -11.24 -2.90
CA THR A 222 -15.37 -12.41 -2.10
C THR A 222 -16.55 -13.05 -1.36
N GLN A 223 -17.78 -12.57 -1.58
CA GLN A 223 -19.02 -13.00 -0.91
C GLN A 223 -19.07 -12.67 0.59
N GLN A 224 -18.19 -11.79 1.06
CA GLN A 224 -18.23 -11.29 2.43
C GLN A 224 -19.15 -10.07 2.52
N PRO A 225 -20.14 -10.05 3.44
CA PRO A 225 -20.90 -8.84 3.73
C PRO A 225 -20.00 -7.84 4.48
N LEU A 226 -20.09 -6.58 4.08
CA LEU A 226 -19.35 -5.50 4.75
C LEU A 226 -19.91 -5.24 6.16
N PRO A 227 -19.02 -4.97 7.14
CA PRO A 227 -19.40 -4.80 8.54
C PRO A 227 -20.16 -3.47 8.77
N PRO A 228 -20.70 -3.24 9.99
CA PRO A 228 -21.12 -1.92 10.42
C PRO A 228 -19.97 -0.90 10.34
N GLY A 229 -20.29 0.36 10.07
CA GLY A 229 -19.33 1.46 9.97
C GLY A 229 -18.79 1.74 8.56
N VAL A 230 -19.40 1.18 7.51
CA VAL A 230 -19.00 1.48 6.11
C VAL A 230 -19.24 2.96 5.79
N SER A 231 -18.16 3.70 5.59
CA SER A 231 -18.18 5.16 5.42
C SER A 231 -18.11 5.63 3.97
N ALA A 232 -18.15 4.74 2.98
CA ALA A 232 -17.97 5.08 1.58
C ALA A 232 -18.98 6.13 1.06
N LEU A 233 -20.28 5.94 1.34
CA LEU A 233 -21.31 6.92 0.98
C LEU A 233 -21.19 8.24 1.78
N PRO A 234 -21.07 8.23 3.13
CA PRO A 234 -20.80 9.45 3.89
C PRO A 234 -19.60 10.25 3.37
N VAL A 235 -18.49 9.58 3.06
CA VAL A 235 -17.29 10.24 2.51
C VAL A 235 -17.58 10.86 1.14
N LEU A 236 -18.29 10.16 0.26
CA LEU A 236 -18.72 10.71 -1.03
C LEU A 236 -19.55 11.99 -0.86
N GLU A 237 -20.57 11.98 0.00
CA GLU A 237 -21.40 13.18 0.21
C GLU A 237 -20.58 14.37 0.73
N ARG A 238 -19.67 14.14 1.68
CA ARG A 238 -18.79 15.20 2.20
C ARG A 238 -17.87 15.73 1.12
N CYS A 239 -17.31 14.87 0.27
CA CYS A 239 -16.50 15.33 -0.87
C CYS A 239 -17.32 16.15 -1.87
N VAL A 240 -18.58 15.80 -2.12
CA VAL A 240 -19.47 16.57 -3.01
C VAL A 240 -19.81 17.93 -2.41
N GLU A 241 -20.13 17.99 -1.12
CA GLU A 241 -20.39 19.24 -0.39
C GLU A 241 -19.18 20.18 -0.49
N GLU A 242 -17.97 19.68 -0.23
CA GLU A 242 -16.74 20.46 -0.32
C GLU A 242 -16.41 20.89 -1.76
N ALA A 243 -16.61 20.01 -2.74
CA ALA A 243 -16.41 20.35 -4.15
C ALA A 243 -17.40 21.42 -4.62
N ARG A 244 -18.66 21.36 -4.17
CA ARG A 244 -19.67 22.39 -4.46
C ARG A 244 -19.28 23.73 -3.82
N ALA A 245 -18.93 23.72 -2.54
CA ALA A 245 -18.62 24.91 -1.77
C ALA A 245 -17.35 25.63 -2.25
N ARG A 246 -16.29 24.87 -2.60
CA ARG A 246 -14.96 25.45 -2.88
C ARG A 246 -14.54 25.44 -4.34
N LEU A 247 -15.05 24.49 -5.12
CA LEU A 247 -14.62 24.26 -6.51
C LEU A 247 -15.72 24.58 -7.53
N GLY A 248 -16.90 25.01 -7.07
CA GLY A 248 -18.05 25.31 -7.93
C GLY A 248 -18.58 24.08 -8.65
N TYR A 249 -18.42 22.89 -8.07
CA TYR A 249 -18.97 21.65 -8.64
C TYR A 249 -20.50 21.70 -8.66
N VAL A 250 -21.08 21.49 -9.84
CA VAL A 250 -22.53 21.41 -10.04
C VAL A 250 -22.86 20.04 -10.59
N GLU A 251 -23.65 19.29 -9.83
CA GLU A 251 -24.13 17.98 -10.25
C GLU A 251 -25.10 18.12 -11.41
N ARG A 252 -24.98 17.22 -12.37
CA ARG A 252 -25.86 17.14 -13.54
C ARG A 252 -27.16 16.47 -13.14
N SER A 253 -28.08 17.26 -12.59
CA SER A 253 -29.41 16.78 -12.19
C SER A 253 -30.14 16.04 -13.32
N ALA A 254 -30.64 14.83 -13.01
CA ALA A 254 -31.64 14.12 -13.84
C ALA A 254 -33.06 14.69 -13.66
N VAL A 255 -33.27 15.65 -12.75
CA VAL A 255 -34.59 16.12 -12.28
C VAL A 255 -35.27 17.08 -13.27
N SER A 256 -34.58 17.56 -14.32
CA SER A 256 -35.24 18.39 -15.34
C SER A 256 -36.03 17.60 -16.39
N GLY A 257 -36.04 16.26 -16.33
CA GLY A 257 -36.77 15.43 -17.30
C GLY A 257 -36.27 15.56 -18.75
N GLN A 258 -35.21 16.34 -18.98
CA GLN A 258 -34.51 16.38 -20.24
C GLN A 258 -33.30 15.47 -20.15
N PRO A 259 -33.17 14.48 -21.05
CA PRO A 259 -31.89 13.80 -21.25
C PRO A 259 -30.81 14.87 -21.39
N LEU A 260 -29.68 14.71 -20.71
CA LEU A 260 -28.47 15.42 -21.10
C LEU A 260 -28.28 15.10 -22.58
N SER A 261 -28.61 16.06 -23.46
CA SER A 261 -28.41 15.86 -24.88
C SER A 261 -26.92 15.58 -25.05
N PRO A 262 -26.50 14.48 -25.68
CA PRO A 262 -25.09 14.27 -26.00
C PRO A 262 -24.51 15.44 -26.82
N ASN A 263 -25.37 16.32 -27.34
CA ASN A 263 -25.05 17.55 -28.06
C ASN A 263 -25.30 18.86 -27.28
N SER A 264 -25.58 18.86 -25.97
CA SER A 264 -25.61 20.13 -25.22
C SER A 264 -24.17 20.61 -25.03
N GLN A 265 -23.64 21.26 -26.07
CA GLN A 265 -22.36 21.92 -26.00
C GLN A 265 -22.42 22.97 -24.89
N PRO A 266 -21.49 22.97 -23.92
CA PRO A 266 -21.34 24.12 -23.05
C PRO A 266 -21.11 25.36 -23.93
N PRO A 267 -21.59 26.55 -23.50
CA PRO A 267 -21.45 27.77 -24.29
C PRO A 267 -20.02 27.93 -24.81
N ALA A 268 -19.91 28.37 -26.07
CA ALA A 268 -18.64 28.53 -26.78
C ALA A 268 -17.63 29.23 -25.84
N PRO A 269 -16.53 28.57 -25.46
CA PRO A 269 -15.74 29.09 -24.37
C PRO A 269 -15.02 30.36 -24.77
N THR A 270 -15.07 31.37 -23.91
CA THR A 270 -14.43 32.67 -24.13
C THR A 270 -12.90 32.64 -24.00
N SER A 271 -12.33 31.50 -23.61
CA SER A 271 -10.89 31.24 -23.47
C SER A 271 -10.54 29.88 -24.07
N HIS A 272 -9.28 29.62 -24.40
CA HIS A 272 -8.78 28.28 -24.75
C HIS A 272 -8.54 27.41 -23.50
N LEU A 273 -8.46 28.02 -22.32
CA LEU A 273 -8.27 27.31 -21.05
C LEU A 273 -9.58 26.66 -20.59
N ARG A 274 -9.49 25.42 -20.10
CA ARG A 274 -10.62 24.65 -19.55
C ARG A 274 -10.31 24.26 -18.11
N ARG A 275 -11.34 24.14 -17.28
CA ARG A 275 -11.26 23.61 -15.92
C ARG A 275 -12.23 22.44 -15.79
N GLY A 276 -11.81 21.39 -15.11
CA GLY A 276 -12.63 20.23 -14.78
C GLY A 276 -12.54 19.94 -13.29
N VAL A 277 -13.66 19.58 -12.70
CA VAL A 277 -13.75 19.07 -11.32
C VAL A 277 -14.35 17.68 -11.41
N GLY A 278 -13.69 16.70 -10.81
CA GLY A 278 -14.11 15.31 -10.80
C GLY A 278 -13.99 14.73 -9.40
N ILE A 279 -14.89 13.81 -9.08
CA ILE A 279 -14.86 13.05 -7.83
C ILE A 279 -14.73 11.59 -8.21
N ALA A 280 -13.79 10.91 -7.56
CA ALA A 280 -13.56 9.49 -7.69
C ALA A 280 -13.66 8.84 -6.30
N CYS A 281 -14.09 7.58 -6.25
CA CYS A 281 -14.19 6.83 -5.01
C CYS A 281 -13.22 5.65 -5.01
N GLY A 282 -12.76 5.28 -3.82
CA GLY A 282 -11.90 4.13 -3.63
C GLY A 282 -12.00 3.62 -2.20
N ILE A 283 -11.88 2.31 -2.07
CA ILE A 283 -11.66 1.61 -0.80
C ILE A 283 -10.27 0.98 -0.80
N LYS A 284 -9.73 0.72 0.39
CA LYS A 284 -8.44 0.06 0.58
C LYS A 284 -8.60 -0.94 1.73
N ASN A 285 -8.14 -2.17 1.54
CA ASN A 285 -8.04 -3.12 2.64
C ASN A 285 -6.98 -2.67 3.65
N ILE A 286 -7.23 -2.93 4.92
CA ILE A 286 -6.24 -2.79 5.99
C ILE A 286 -5.75 -4.17 6.36
N GLY A 287 -4.45 -4.31 6.54
CA GLY A 287 -3.82 -5.59 6.79
C GLY A 287 -3.55 -6.39 5.51
N TYR A 288 -2.89 -7.52 5.69
CA TYR A 288 -2.52 -8.41 4.60
C TYR A 288 -3.77 -9.04 3.96
N SER A 289 -3.78 -9.10 2.63
CA SER A 289 -4.93 -9.60 1.86
C SER A 289 -5.06 -11.12 1.92
N PHE A 290 -6.22 -11.64 1.53
CA PHE A 290 -6.48 -13.08 1.35
C PHE A 290 -6.26 -13.96 2.60
N GLY A 291 -6.49 -13.39 3.79
CA GLY A 291 -6.43 -14.14 5.05
C GLY A 291 -5.02 -14.50 5.50
N PHE A 292 -4.00 -13.81 4.98
CA PHE A 292 -2.63 -13.99 5.45
C PHE A 292 -2.56 -13.70 6.96
N PRO A 293 -1.95 -14.59 7.77
CA PRO A 293 -1.92 -14.42 9.22
C PRO A 293 -1.25 -13.11 9.63
N GLU A 294 -1.97 -12.30 10.39
CA GLU A 294 -1.43 -11.07 10.96
C GLU A 294 -0.88 -11.34 12.36
N GLN A 295 0.41 -11.07 12.54
CA GLN A 295 1.06 -11.21 13.84
C GLN A 295 1.92 -9.99 14.11
N SER A 296 1.88 -9.49 15.34
CA SER A 296 2.80 -8.49 15.84
C SER A 296 3.06 -8.79 17.31
N THR A 297 4.34 -8.81 17.70
CA THR A 297 4.74 -9.03 19.08
C THR A 297 5.49 -7.81 19.60
N ALA A 298 5.24 -7.44 20.85
CA ALA A 298 6.03 -6.48 21.60
C ALA A 298 6.31 -7.04 23.00
N THR A 299 7.46 -6.67 23.58
CA THR A 299 7.82 -7.01 24.96
C THR A 299 7.97 -5.73 25.77
N VAL A 300 7.28 -5.64 26.90
CA VAL A 300 7.34 -4.49 27.81
C VAL A 300 8.06 -4.93 29.08
N GLU A 301 9.15 -4.25 29.40
CA GLU A 301 9.90 -4.43 30.63
C GLU A 301 9.71 -3.20 31.50
N ILE A 302 9.25 -3.41 32.74
CA ILE A 302 8.90 -2.34 33.66
C ILE A 302 9.95 -2.27 34.76
N PHE A 303 10.41 -1.06 35.06
CA PHE A 303 11.42 -0.80 36.08
C PHE A 303 10.86 0.09 37.19
N GLY A 304 11.23 -0.22 38.42
CA GLY A 304 10.84 0.53 39.61
C GLY A 304 10.79 -0.35 40.86
N GLY A 305 10.50 0.27 42.00
CA GLY A 305 10.27 -0.41 43.28
C GLY A 305 8.78 -0.59 43.56
N ALA A 306 8.27 0.10 44.58
CA ALA A 306 6.83 0.11 44.92
C ALA A 306 5.96 0.82 43.86
N THR A 307 6.57 1.65 43.01
CA THR A 307 5.92 2.38 41.92
C THR A 307 6.71 2.18 40.63
N MET A 308 6.02 2.19 39.50
CA MET A 308 6.66 2.17 38.18
C MET A 308 7.40 3.49 37.94
N GLU A 309 8.67 3.41 37.55
CA GLU A 309 9.52 4.58 37.31
C GLU A 309 9.77 4.83 35.82
N HIS A 310 9.98 3.76 35.06
CA HIS A 310 10.17 3.78 33.60
C HIS A 310 9.88 2.39 33.00
N ALA A 311 9.75 2.33 31.68
CA ALA A 311 9.56 1.09 30.96
C ALA A 311 10.33 1.06 29.63
N HIS A 312 10.82 -0.11 29.26
CA HIS A 312 11.39 -0.38 27.94
C HIS A 312 10.38 -1.17 27.12
N VAL A 313 10.11 -0.69 25.90
CA VAL A 313 9.20 -1.34 24.95
C VAL A 313 10.04 -1.83 23.77
N ARG A 314 10.07 -3.15 23.58
CA ARG A 314 10.79 -3.82 22.50
C ARG A 314 9.82 -4.28 21.44
N ALA A 315 9.99 -3.81 20.20
CA ALA A 315 9.17 -4.22 19.06
C ALA A 315 9.96 -4.03 17.78
N GLY A 316 10.19 -5.09 17.00
CA GLY A 316 10.97 -5.05 15.76
C GLY A 316 10.19 -4.41 14.61
N VAL A 317 9.79 -3.15 14.78
CA VAL A 317 9.00 -2.36 13.84
C VAL A 317 9.87 -1.31 13.15
N ALA A 318 9.83 -1.27 11.81
CA ALA A 318 10.49 -0.22 11.06
C ALA A 318 9.66 1.07 11.02
N ASP A 319 10.27 2.20 11.36
CA ASP A 319 9.70 3.52 11.09
C ASP A 319 10.34 4.10 9.83
N VAL A 320 9.57 4.11 8.75
CA VAL A 320 9.99 4.60 7.44
C VAL A 320 9.55 6.04 7.19
N GLY A 321 9.24 6.77 8.27
CA GLY A 321 8.80 8.17 8.26
C GLY A 321 7.31 8.37 8.59
N GLN A 322 6.56 7.29 8.88
CA GLN A 322 5.15 7.36 9.24
C GLN A 322 4.91 7.68 10.73
N GLY A 323 5.95 7.62 11.57
CA GLY A 323 5.85 7.96 13.00
C GLY A 323 5.34 6.81 13.88
N THR A 324 5.50 5.56 13.45
CA THR A 324 5.08 4.40 14.24
C THR A 324 5.78 4.34 15.60
N HIS A 325 7.08 4.66 15.67
CA HIS A 325 7.81 4.63 16.94
C HIS A 325 7.22 5.60 17.96
N LEU A 326 6.82 6.80 17.49
CA LEU A 326 6.16 7.81 18.31
C LEU A 326 4.81 7.32 18.82
N ILE A 327 3.98 6.76 17.94
CA ILE A 327 2.63 6.32 18.32
C ILE A 327 2.68 5.15 19.29
N LEU A 328 3.56 4.17 19.08
CA LEU A 328 3.72 3.04 20.02
C LEU A 328 4.21 3.52 21.40
N ARG A 329 5.08 4.53 21.43
CA ARG A 329 5.52 5.15 22.68
C ARG A 329 4.37 5.88 23.40
N GLN A 330 3.48 6.55 22.66
CA GLN A 330 2.28 7.18 23.22
C GLN A 330 1.32 6.14 23.79
N ILE A 331 1.05 5.06 23.05
CA ILE A 331 0.22 3.94 23.50
C ILE A 331 0.78 3.34 24.80
N ALA A 332 2.08 3.09 24.85
CA ALA A 332 2.74 2.58 26.05
C ALA A 332 2.65 3.55 27.24
N ALA A 333 2.89 4.84 27.02
CA ALA A 333 2.80 5.87 28.06
C ALA A 333 1.38 5.95 28.66
N GLU A 334 0.36 6.00 27.80
CA GLU A 334 -1.04 6.04 28.22
C GLU A 334 -1.45 4.75 28.95
N THR A 335 -1.08 3.58 28.40
CA THR A 335 -1.43 2.27 28.97
C THR A 335 -0.79 2.05 30.35
N LEU A 336 0.45 2.50 30.53
CA LEU A 336 1.19 2.32 31.79
C LEU A 336 0.99 3.46 32.79
N GLY A 337 0.33 4.55 32.40
CA GLY A 337 0.20 5.76 33.23
C GLY A 337 1.54 6.44 33.53
N LEU A 338 2.55 6.24 32.67
CA LEU A 338 3.88 6.83 32.81
C LEU A 338 4.03 8.07 31.92
N PRO A 339 4.81 9.09 32.33
CA PRO A 339 5.17 10.19 31.44
C PRO A 339 5.84 9.68 30.16
N PHE A 340 5.60 10.35 29.04
CA PHE A 340 6.16 9.97 27.73
C PHE A 340 7.69 9.81 27.77
N GLU A 341 8.38 10.68 28.50
CA GLU A 341 9.84 10.70 28.70
C GLU A 341 10.36 9.45 29.43
N LYS A 342 9.49 8.74 30.15
CA LYS A 342 9.81 7.52 30.92
C LYS A 342 9.59 6.23 30.14
N ILE A 343 9.19 6.32 28.87
CA ILE A 343 9.10 5.18 27.96
C ILE A 343 10.30 5.21 27.00
N GLN A 344 11.11 4.15 27.01
CA GLN A 344 12.19 3.94 26.04
C GLN A 344 11.75 2.90 25.01
N MET A 345 11.91 3.23 23.72
CA MET A 345 11.66 2.31 22.61
C MET A 345 12.96 1.62 22.19
N ILE A 346 12.91 0.32 21.94
CA ILE A 346 13.99 -0.48 21.33
C ILE A 346 13.36 -1.19 20.14
N THR A 347 13.79 -0.84 18.92
CA THR A 347 13.01 -1.19 17.70
C THR A 347 13.82 -1.66 16.52
N ASP A 348 15.11 -1.42 16.56
CA ASP A 348 16.03 -1.49 15.44
C ASP A 348 16.87 -2.77 15.43
N ASP A 349 17.13 -3.40 16.58
CA ASP A 349 17.98 -4.59 16.69
C ASP A 349 17.17 -5.90 16.66
N SER A 350 17.39 -6.70 15.63
CA SER A 350 16.74 -8.02 15.44
C SER A 350 17.11 -9.07 16.49
N SER A 351 18.19 -8.86 17.25
CA SER A 351 18.62 -9.74 18.34
C SER A 351 18.00 -9.38 19.70
N GLU A 352 17.49 -8.16 19.85
CA GLU A 352 16.85 -7.69 21.10
C GLU A 352 15.32 -7.59 21.01
N THR A 353 14.78 -7.50 19.80
CA THR A 353 13.36 -7.24 19.58
C THR A 353 12.60 -8.47 19.12
N PRO A 354 11.32 -8.65 19.52
CA PRO A 354 10.47 -9.68 18.93
C PRO A 354 10.03 -9.29 17.51
N ASN A 355 9.57 -10.26 16.72
CA ASN A 355 9.05 -10.01 15.38
C ASN A 355 7.68 -9.31 15.43
N SER A 356 7.62 -8.13 14.83
CA SER A 356 6.40 -7.30 14.76
C SER A 356 5.83 -7.21 13.32
N GLY A 357 6.42 -7.95 12.38
CA GLY A 357 6.03 -7.95 10.96
C GLY A 357 6.65 -6.81 10.15
N SER A 358 6.35 -6.79 8.85
CA SER A 358 6.78 -5.71 7.95
C SER A 358 6.04 -4.40 8.21
N ALA A 359 6.74 -3.28 8.02
CA ALA A 359 6.13 -1.95 7.88
C ALA A 359 5.38 -1.82 6.55
N SER A 360 4.26 -2.52 6.43
CA SER A 360 3.46 -2.62 5.21
C SER A 360 1.96 -2.73 5.53
N ALA A 361 1.13 -2.86 4.49
CA ALA A 361 -0.33 -3.06 4.55
C ALA A 361 -1.16 -2.05 5.38
N SER A 362 -0.54 -0.96 5.85
CA SER A 362 -1.15 0.07 6.71
C SER A 362 -1.70 -0.48 8.03
N ARG A 363 -1.01 -1.44 8.65
CA ARG A 363 -1.43 -2.14 9.88
C ARG A 363 -0.46 -2.03 11.06
N LEU A 364 0.61 -1.24 10.92
CA LEU A 364 1.73 -1.27 11.88
C LEU A 364 1.43 -0.51 13.18
N THR A 365 0.45 0.41 13.14
CA THR A 365 -0.10 1.13 14.30
C THR A 365 -1.42 0.49 14.66
#